data_AF-A0A7W7HGG2-F1
#
_entry.id   AF-A0A7W7HGG2-F1
#
_cell.length_a   1.000
_cell.length_b   1.000
_cell.length_c   1.000
_cell.angle_alpha   90.00
_cell.angle_beta   90.00
_cell.angle_gamma   90.00
#
_symmetry.space_group_name_H-M   'P 1'
#
loop_
_entity.id
_entity.type
_entity.pdbx_description
1 polymer ?
#
loop_
_entity_poly.entity_id
_entity_poly.type
_entity_poly.pdbx_seq_one_letter_code
_entity_poly.pdbx_strand_id
1 'polypeptide(L)'
;MSADIDEELAPIIEVIWRLGWTTWTCCQNAGESNAGWPKKLPHMAPVVAAQLGWAYIDFPVDDGVAFLTALAQAGPRDAFYLRMTHWAAPDAWHVNAKPKDRAAFDQSQESQFGFHLLLVRFPSYDRPEILRRLLAYEAGQLIDPGPIDRSSMNPVQP
;
A
#
# COMPACT_ATOMS: atom_id res chain seq x y z
N MET A 1 -13.95 17.59 -10.46
CA MET A 1 -14.22 16.30 -9.80
C MET A 1 -13.72 16.43 -8.37
N SER A 2 -14.57 16.15 -7.38
CA SER A 2 -14.16 16.07 -5.97
C SER A 2 -13.81 14.62 -5.68
N ALA A 3 -12.67 14.38 -5.01
CA ALA A 3 -12.32 13.07 -4.50
C ALA A 3 -12.46 13.11 -2.97
N ASP A 4 -13.23 12.20 -2.41
CA ASP A 4 -13.32 12.03 -0.97
C ASP A 4 -12.14 11.16 -0.53
N ILE A 5 -11.18 11.77 0.17
CA ILE A 5 -9.97 11.12 0.66
C ILE A 5 -9.97 11.16 2.17
N ASP A 6 -9.69 10.02 2.79
CA ASP A 6 -9.45 9.91 4.23
C ASP A 6 -8.36 10.91 4.67
N GLU A 7 -8.66 11.75 5.66
CA GLU A 7 -7.83 12.92 6.05
C GLU A 7 -6.37 12.55 6.34
N GLU A 8 -6.14 11.38 6.93
CA GLU A 8 -4.79 10.92 7.26
C GLU A 8 -3.98 10.43 6.05
N LEU A 9 -4.65 10.07 4.95
CA LEU A 9 -4.02 9.68 3.69
C LEU A 9 -3.89 10.83 2.70
N ALA A 10 -4.69 11.88 2.84
CA ALA A 10 -4.69 13.01 1.91
C ALA A 10 -3.28 13.56 1.58
N PRO A 11 -2.36 13.79 2.54
CA PRO A 11 -1.02 14.28 2.22
C PRO A 11 -0.20 13.33 1.33
N ILE A 12 -0.38 12.01 1.50
CA ILE A 12 0.31 10.99 0.70
C ILE A 12 -0.29 10.97 -0.71
N ILE A 13 -1.62 10.96 -0.82
CA ILE A 13 -2.33 10.92 -2.09
C ILE A 13 -2.05 12.17 -2.93
N GLU A 14 -1.99 13.35 -2.32
CA GLU A 14 -1.63 14.59 -3.02
C GLU A 14 -0.23 14.53 -3.63
N VAL A 15 0.77 13.99 -2.91
CA VAL A 15 2.13 13.86 -3.45
C VAL A 15 2.17 12.84 -4.60
N ILE A 16 1.47 11.71 -4.45
CA ILE A 16 1.34 10.70 -5.51
C ILE A 16 0.79 11.34 -6.79
N TRP A 17 -0.25 12.17 -6.68
CA TRP A 17 -0.85 12.86 -7.83
C TRP A 17 0.06 13.93 -8.43
N ARG A 18 0.82 14.68 -7.61
CA ARG A 18 1.82 15.62 -8.13
C ARG A 18 2.97 14.95 -8.87
N LEU A 19 3.33 13.72 -8.46
CA LEU A 19 4.28 12.86 -9.16
C LEU A 19 3.73 12.24 -10.46
N GLY A 20 2.47 12.52 -10.80
CA GLY A 20 1.82 12.10 -12.03
C GLY A 20 1.23 10.69 -11.99
N TRP A 21 1.19 10.05 -10.82
CA TRP A 21 0.62 8.72 -10.64
C TRP A 21 -0.85 8.81 -10.23
N THR A 22 -1.62 7.78 -10.56
CA THR A 22 -3.03 7.69 -10.23
C THR A 22 -3.31 6.67 -9.13
N THR A 23 -4.41 6.88 -8.42
CA THR A 23 -4.91 5.99 -7.37
C THR A 23 -6.36 5.64 -7.67
N TRP A 24 -6.79 4.44 -7.29
CA TRP A 24 -8.15 3.96 -7.52
C TRP A 24 -9.03 4.10 -6.27
N THR A 25 -8.61 3.48 -5.17
CA THR A 25 -9.29 3.50 -3.87
C THR A 25 -8.25 3.57 -2.76
N CYS A 26 -8.61 4.12 -1.59
CA CYS A 26 -7.74 4.11 -0.43
C CYS A 26 -8.55 4.06 0.87
N CYS A 27 -7.92 3.67 1.96
CA CYS A 27 -8.48 3.80 3.30
C CYS A 27 -7.39 3.90 4.38
N GLN A 28 -7.55 4.81 5.34
CA GLN A 28 -6.65 4.97 6.47
C GLN A 28 -6.73 3.85 7.52
N ASN A 29 -7.85 3.12 7.58
CA ASN A 29 -8.08 1.97 8.45
C ASN A 29 -8.98 0.89 7.79
N ALA A 30 -8.33 -0.11 7.20
CA ALA A 30 -8.95 -1.20 6.44
C ALA A 30 -9.93 -2.06 7.27
N GLY A 31 -9.67 -2.20 8.58
CA GLY A 31 -10.57 -2.89 9.49
C GLY A 31 -11.86 -2.12 9.73
N GLU A 32 -11.79 -0.80 9.85
CA GLU A 32 -12.96 0.06 10.09
C GLU A 32 -13.89 0.14 8.88
N SER A 33 -13.35 0.23 7.64
CA SER A 33 -14.18 0.19 6.42
C SER A 33 -15.06 -1.04 6.32
N ASN A 34 -14.63 -2.15 6.93
CA ASN A 34 -15.31 -3.45 6.86
C ASN A 34 -15.96 -3.85 8.19
N ALA A 35 -16.07 -2.94 9.17
CA ALA A 35 -16.59 -3.24 10.50
C ALA A 35 -18.03 -3.81 10.50
N GLY A 36 -18.83 -3.49 9.46
CA GLY A 36 -20.17 -4.03 9.28
C GLY A 36 -20.23 -5.43 8.67
N TRP A 37 -19.13 -5.91 8.06
CA TRP A 37 -19.11 -7.18 7.34
C TRP A 37 -19.40 -8.38 8.22
N PRO A 38 -18.84 -8.52 9.44
CA PRO A 38 -19.11 -9.68 10.28
C PRO A 38 -20.60 -9.92 10.59
N LYS A 39 -21.43 -8.86 10.56
CA LYS A 39 -22.88 -8.98 10.76
C LYS A 39 -23.57 -9.68 9.58
N LYS A 40 -23.07 -9.50 8.35
CA LYS A 40 -23.64 -10.07 7.11
C LYS A 40 -22.87 -11.30 6.62
N LEU A 41 -21.58 -11.36 6.92
CA LEU A 41 -20.60 -12.35 6.48
C LEU A 41 -19.76 -12.78 7.70
N PRO A 42 -20.28 -13.62 8.62
CA PRO A 42 -19.60 -13.95 9.87
C PRO A 42 -18.20 -14.53 9.71
N HIS A 43 -17.95 -15.27 8.62
CA HIS A 43 -16.63 -15.82 8.29
C HIS A 43 -15.55 -14.75 8.03
N MET A 44 -15.94 -13.49 7.80
CA MET A 44 -15.02 -12.36 7.61
C MET A 44 -14.52 -11.75 8.92
N ALA A 45 -15.05 -12.15 10.09
CA ALA A 45 -14.64 -11.56 11.37
C ALA A 45 -13.11 -11.64 11.63
N PRO A 46 -12.42 -12.77 11.41
CA PRO A 46 -10.97 -12.83 11.58
C PRO A 46 -10.22 -11.92 10.59
N VAL A 47 -10.73 -11.81 9.37
CA VAL A 47 -10.14 -10.99 8.29
C VAL A 47 -10.23 -9.51 8.62
N VAL A 48 -11.36 -9.06 9.19
CA VAL A 48 -11.56 -7.68 9.63
C VAL A 48 -10.68 -7.36 10.83
N ALA A 49 -10.62 -8.26 11.83
CA ALA A 49 -9.78 -8.07 13.01
C ALA A 49 -8.29 -7.95 12.65
N ALA A 50 -7.81 -8.77 11.72
CA ALA A 50 -6.41 -8.73 11.24
C ALA A 50 -6.06 -7.46 10.45
N GLN A 51 -7.05 -6.66 10.04
CA GLN A 51 -6.86 -5.43 9.26
C GLN A 51 -6.98 -4.15 10.10
N LEU A 52 -7.25 -4.26 11.40
CA LEU A 52 -7.25 -3.11 12.31
C LEU A 52 -5.84 -2.53 12.41
N GLY A 53 -5.73 -1.20 12.27
CA GLY A 53 -4.43 -0.51 12.29
C GLY A 53 -3.63 -0.66 10.99
N TRP A 54 -4.25 -1.12 9.91
CA TRP A 54 -3.67 -1.15 8.57
C TRP A 54 -4.36 -0.15 7.65
N ALA A 55 -3.60 0.57 6.86
CA ALA A 55 -4.09 1.41 5.77
C ALA A 55 -3.88 0.69 4.42
N TYR A 56 -4.61 1.10 3.37
CA TYR A 56 -4.32 0.66 2.01
C TYR A 56 -4.50 1.75 0.98
N ILE A 57 -3.78 1.62 -0.13
CA ILE A 57 -3.97 2.38 -1.37
C ILE A 57 -3.96 1.37 -2.52
N ASP A 58 -4.97 1.45 -3.39
CA ASP A 58 -5.03 0.75 -4.66
C ASP A 58 -4.56 1.66 -5.79
N PHE A 59 -3.73 1.12 -6.67
CA PHE A 59 -3.18 1.81 -7.83
C PHE A 59 -3.50 1.01 -9.10
N PRO A 60 -3.55 1.63 -10.29
CA PRO A 60 -3.14 0.92 -11.49
C PRO A 60 -1.76 0.28 -11.29
N VAL A 61 -1.54 -0.92 -11.84
CA VAL A 61 -0.34 -1.71 -11.51
C VAL A 61 0.95 -0.93 -11.71
N ASP A 62 1.11 -0.23 -12.83
CA ASP A 62 2.33 0.51 -13.16
C ASP A 62 2.59 1.67 -12.17
N ASP A 63 1.53 2.39 -11.78
CA ASP A 63 1.61 3.48 -10.80
C ASP A 63 1.96 2.95 -9.40
N GLY A 64 1.41 1.79 -9.02
CA GLY A 64 1.75 1.14 -7.76
C GLY A 64 3.21 0.67 -7.70
N VAL A 65 3.74 0.19 -8.83
CA VAL A 65 5.17 -0.17 -8.96
C VAL A 65 6.05 1.08 -8.90
N ALA A 66 5.64 2.18 -9.55
CA ALA A 66 6.35 3.45 -9.48
C ALA A 66 6.39 4.01 -8.05
N PHE A 67 5.26 3.95 -7.33
CA PHE A 67 5.17 4.31 -5.91
C PHE A 67 6.15 3.52 -5.03
N LEU A 68 6.16 2.18 -5.13
CA LEU A 68 7.09 1.35 -4.36
C LEU A 68 8.56 1.63 -4.72
N THR A 69 8.83 1.91 -6.00
CA THR A 69 10.16 2.28 -6.49
C THR A 69 10.61 3.60 -5.89
N ALA A 70 9.75 4.61 -5.84
CA ALA A 70 10.07 5.92 -5.26
C ALA A 70 10.40 5.82 -3.77
N LEU A 71 9.62 5.04 -3.01
CA LEU A 71 9.92 4.77 -1.59
C LEU A 71 11.26 4.04 -1.40
N ALA A 72 11.60 3.11 -2.31
CA ALA A 72 12.88 2.41 -2.27
C ALA A 72 14.07 3.33 -2.60
N GLN A 73 13.90 4.29 -3.49
CA GLN A 73 14.97 5.19 -3.95
C GLN A 73 15.21 6.37 -3.01
N ALA A 74 14.21 6.78 -2.22
CA ALA A 74 14.27 7.96 -1.36
C ALA A 74 14.48 7.63 0.14
N GLY A 75 15.10 6.49 0.44
CA GLY A 75 15.41 6.11 1.82
C GLY A 75 16.39 4.95 1.93
N PRO A 76 16.97 4.72 3.13
CA PRO A 76 17.84 3.58 3.35
C PRO A 76 17.07 2.26 3.23
N ARG A 77 17.82 1.16 3.03
CA ARG A 77 17.28 -0.20 3.02
C ARG A 77 17.20 -0.77 4.44
N ASP A 78 16.43 -0.10 5.28
CA ASP A 78 16.23 -0.35 6.71
C ASP A 78 14.99 -1.22 6.99
N ALA A 79 14.52 -1.23 8.25
CA ALA A 79 13.33 -1.97 8.66
C ALA A 79 12.06 -1.57 7.87
N PHE A 80 11.90 -0.30 7.48
CA PHE A 80 10.78 0.14 6.64
C PHE A 80 10.88 -0.48 5.24
N TYR A 81 12.08 -0.44 4.64
CA TYR A 81 12.32 -1.09 3.36
C TYR A 81 12.07 -2.61 3.42
N LEU A 82 12.44 -3.25 4.53
CA LEU A 82 12.17 -4.67 4.75
C LEU A 82 10.68 -4.97 4.87
N ARG A 83 9.90 -4.16 5.59
CA ARG A 83 8.44 -4.31 5.63
C ARG A 83 7.84 -4.28 4.22
N MET A 84 8.33 -3.38 3.37
CA MET A 84 7.86 -3.27 1.98
C MET A 84 8.24 -4.48 1.10
N THR A 85 9.41 -5.10 1.34
CA THR A 85 10.04 -6.02 0.38
C THR A 85 10.13 -7.49 0.82
N HIS A 86 10.01 -7.77 2.11
CA HIS A 86 10.23 -9.11 2.67
C HIS A 86 8.99 -9.63 3.41
N TRP A 87 8.37 -10.67 2.86
CA TRP A 87 7.09 -11.22 3.35
C TRP A 87 7.09 -11.66 4.82
N ALA A 88 8.26 -12.06 5.35
CA ALA A 88 8.39 -12.49 6.75
C ALA A 88 8.91 -11.39 7.68
N ALA A 89 9.04 -10.14 7.22
CA ALA A 89 9.39 -9.04 8.11
C ALA A 89 8.26 -8.81 9.13
N PRO A 90 8.59 -8.44 10.39
CA PRO A 90 7.59 -7.95 11.32
C PRO A 90 6.81 -6.81 10.66
N ASP A 91 5.48 -6.93 10.65
CA ASP A 91 4.54 -6.01 10.00
C ASP A 91 4.79 -5.81 8.49
N ALA A 92 5.21 -6.87 7.79
CA ALA A 92 5.40 -6.85 6.35
C ALA A 92 4.14 -6.35 5.61
N TRP A 93 4.36 -5.49 4.62
CA TRP A 93 3.31 -4.95 3.78
C TRP A 93 2.66 -6.05 2.96
N HIS A 94 1.36 -5.94 2.78
CA HIS A 94 0.58 -6.84 1.94
C HIS A 94 0.39 -6.20 0.56
N VAL A 95 1.32 -6.46 -0.34
CA VAL A 95 1.27 -6.00 -1.73
C VAL A 95 0.68 -7.10 -2.62
N ASN A 96 -0.50 -6.85 -3.21
CA ASN A 96 -1.24 -7.86 -3.95
C ASN A 96 -1.72 -7.34 -5.32
N ALA A 97 -1.31 -8.02 -6.39
CA ALA A 97 -1.94 -7.88 -7.70
C ALA A 97 -2.98 -8.98 -7.86
N LYS A 98 -4.26 -8.62 -7.91
CA LYS A 98 -5.34 -9.59 -8.11
C LYS A 98 -5.75 -9.61 -9.58
N PRO A 99 -5.80 -10.79 -10.25
CA PRO A 99 -6.42 -10.89 -11.55
C PRO A 99 -7.86 -10.39 -11.45
N LYS A 100 -8.24 -9.49 -12.35
CA LYS A 100 -9.63 -9.01 -12.47
C LYS A 100 -10.12 -9.24 -13.88
N ASP A 101 -11.37 -9.67 -13.98
CA ASP A 101 -12.07 -9.77 -15.24
C ASP A 101 -12.51 -8.36 -15.69
N ARG A 102 -12.21 -8.01 -16.95
CA ARG A 102 -12.70 -6.78 -17.57
C ARG A 102 -14.23 -6.70 -17.55
N ALA A 103 -14.92 -7.82 -17.75
CA ALA A 103 -16.38 -7.87 -17.74
C ALA A 103 -16.98 -7.53 -16.36
N ALA A 104 -16.19 -7.61 -15.28
CA ALA A 104 -16.62 -7.18 -13.94
C ALA A 104 -16.71 -5.65 -13.80
N PHE A 105 -16.02 -4.89 -14.66
CA PHE A 105 -16.10 -3.42 -14.71
C PHE A 105 -17.05 -2.93 -15.80
N ASP A 106 -17.06 -3.61 -16.95
CA ASP A 106 -17.90 -3.29 -18.09
C ASP A 106 -18.51 -4.58 -18.66
N GLN A 107 -19.78 -4.83 -18.32
CA GLN A 107 -20.51 -6.03 -18.71
C GLN A 107 -20.76 -6.14 -20.23
N SER A 108 -20.42 -5.10 -21.02
CA SER A 108 -20.51 -5.15 -22.49
C SER A 108 -19.29 -5.80 -23.16
N GLN A 109 -18.21 -6.03 -22.40
CA GLN A 109 -16.97 -6.62 -22.90
C GLN A 109 -16.96 -8.14 -22.67
N GLU A 110 -16.19 -8.86 -23.49
CA GLU A 110 -15.89 -10.27 -23.22
C GLU A 110 -15.06 -10.44 -21.94
N SER A 111 -15.23 -11.57 -21.27
CA SER A 111 -14.42 -11.91 -20.11
C SER A 111 -12.96 -12.04 -20.48
N GLN A 112 -12.12 -11.23 -19.86
CA GLN A 112 -10.67 -11.21 -20.07
C GLN A 112 -10.00 -10.81 -18.76
N PHE A 113 -9.25 -11.75 -18.18
CA PHE A 113 -8.52 -11.50 -16.95
C PHE A 113 -7.20 -10.77 -17.22
N GLY A 114 -6.93 -9.75 -16.41
CA GLY A 114 -5.66 -9.04 -16.40
C GLY A 114 -5.29 -8.55 -14.99
N PHE A 115 -4.03 -8.15 -14.83
CA PHE A 115 -3.58 -7.44 -13.63
C PHE A 115 -3.75 -5.95 -13.87
N HIS A 116 -4.85 -5.41 -13.35
CA HIS A 116 -5.18 -3.99 -13.55
C HIS A 116 -4.88 -3.14 -12.32
N LEU A 117 -4.97 -3.74 -11.13
CA LEU A 117 -4.78 -3.03 -9.87
C LEU A 117 -3.74 -3.71 -8.99
N LEU A 118 -2.95 -2.89 -8.30
CA LEU A 118 -2.05 -3.27 -7.23
C LEU A 118 -2.56 -2.69 -5.91
N LEU A 119 -2.97 -3.56 -4.99
CA LEU A 119 -3.30 -3.18 -3.62
C LEU A 119 -2.00 -3.12 -2.81
N VAL A 120 -1.69 -1.97 -2.25
CA VAL A 120 -0.61 -1.78 -1.29
C VAL A 120 -1.23 -1.53 0.09
N ARG A 121 -1.18 -2.53 0.96
CA ARG A 121 -1.64 -2.41 2.35
C ARG A 121 -0.44 -2.43 3.31
N PHE A 122 -0.42 -1.49 4.24
CA PHE A 122 0.70 -1.24 5.15
C PHE A 122 0.20 -0.87 6.56
N PRO A 123 1.02 -1.05 7.60
CA PRO A 123 0.68 -0.60 8.95
C PRO A 123 0.43 0.91 8.96
N SER A 124 -0.65 1.36 9.58
CA SER A 124 -1.04 2.77 9.61
C SER A 124 0.08 3.69 10.15
N TYR A 125 0.94 3.17 11.02
CA TYR A 125 2.08 3.91 11.56
C TYR A 125 3.19 4.22 10.52
N ASP A 126 3.18 3.59 9.35
CA ASP A 126 4.16 3.83 8.28
C ASP A 126 3.86 5.09 7.46
N ARG A 127 2.68 5.71 7.61
CA ARG A 127 2.28 6.92 6.87
C ARG A 127 3.31 8.06 6.93
N PRO A 128 3.87 8.45 8.10
CA PRO A 128 4.83 9.55 8.16
C PRO A 128 6.10 9.26 7.35
N GLU A 129 6.58 8.01 7.39
CA GLU A 129 7.77 7.60 6.64
C GLU A 129 7.50 7.49 5.14
N ILE A 130 6.31 7.02 4.74
CA ILE A 130 5.85 7.06 3.34
C ILE A 130 5.86 8.50 2.83
N LEU A 131 5.21 9.41 3.55
CA LEU A 131 5.13 10.82 3.17
C LEU A 131 6.52 11.45 3.07
N ARG A 132 7.40 11.19 4.05
CA ARG A 132 8.78 11.67 4.06
C ARG A 132 9.55 11.21 2.82
N ARG A 133 9.49 9.93 2.48
CA ARG A 133 10.20 9.37 1.31
C ARG A 133 9.61 9.88 -0.01
N LEU A 134 8.29 10.02 -0.12
CA LEU A 134 7.67 10.60 -1.32
C LEU A 134 8.09 12.06 -1.54
N LEU A 135 8.11 12.88 -0.48
CA LEU A 135 8.57 14.27 -0.57
C LEU A 135 10.05 14.35 -0.93
N ALA A 136 10.89 13.46 -0.37
CA ALA A 136 12.31 13.37 -0.75
C ALA A 136 12.49 12.95 -2.21
N TYR A 137 11.70 11.99 -2.70
CA TYR A 137 11.69 11.58 -4.10
C TYR A 137 11.27 12.73 -5.03
N GLU A 138 10.18 13.44 -4.69
CA GLU A 138 9.70 14.63 -5.41
C GLU A 138 10.77 15.73 -5.48
N ALA A 139 11.55 15.90 -4.42
CA ALA A 139 12.67 16.83 -4.36
C ALA A 139 13.97 16.33 -5.04
N GLY A 140 13.98 15.14 -5.65
CA GLY A 140 15.16 14.54 -6.27
C GLY A 140 16.23 14.06 -5.28
N GLN A 141 15.89 13.90 -4.01
CA GLN A 141 16.78 13.45 -2.94
C GLN A 141 16.86 11.92 -2.91
N LEU A 142 17.50 11.36 -3.93
CA LEU A 142 17.69 9.92 -4.07
C LEU A 142 18.92 9.44 -3.29
N ILE A 143 18.86 8.20 -2.82
CA ILE A 143 19.96 7.53 -2.11
C ILE A 143 20.47 6.38 -2.96
N ASP A 144 21.80 6.27 -3.08
CA ASP A 144 22.41 5.14 -3.76
C ASP A 144 22.06 3.80 -3.07
N PRO A 145 21.85 2.72 -3.83
CA PRO A 145 21.46 1.45 -3.23
C PRO A 145 22.57 0.88 -2.34
N GLY A 146 22.33 0.86 -1.03
CA GLY A 146 23.22 0.26 -0.03
C GLY A 146 22.91 -1.22 0.30
N PRO A 147 23.64 -1.84 1.25
CA PRO A 147 23.26 -3.12 1.82
C PRO A 147 21.91 -3.02 2.55
N ILE A 148 21.17 -4.13 2.62
CA ILE A 148 19.92 -4.21 3.39
C ILE A 148 20.26 -4.46 4.85
N ASP A 149 19.83 -3.58 5.76
CA ASP A 149 19.86 -3.83 7.19
C ASP A 149 18.77 -4.84 7.54
N ARG A 150 19.20 -6.01 8.06
CA ARG A 150 18.32 -7.13 8.45
C ARG A 150 18.21 -7.29 9.96
N SER A 151 18.67 -6.33 10.75
CA SER A 151 18.61 -6.38 12.21
C SER A 151 17.20 -6.64 12.75
N SER A 152 16.16 -6.09 12.11
CA SER A 152 14.75 -6.28 12.50
C SER A 152 14.20 -7.70 12.26
N MET A 153 14.94 -8.54 11.53
CA MET A 153 14.56 -9.94 11.25
C MET A 153 15.11 -10.91 12.28
N ASN A 154 16.06 -10.48 13.12
CA ASN A 154 16.68 -11.35 14.09
C ASN A 154 15.72 -11.52 15.29
N PRO A 155 15.46 -12.76 15.73
CA PRO A 155 14.69 -12.97 16.95
C PRO A 155 15.39 -12.26 18.11
N VAL A 156 14.63 -11.57 18.95
CA VAL A 156 15.12 -11.13 20.26
C VAL A 156 15.57 -12.41 20.98
N GLN A 157 16.87 -12.55 21.24
CA GLN A 157 17.35 -13.65 22.09
C GLN A 157 16.64 -13.53 23.44
N PRO A 158 16.00 -14.61 23.92
CA PRO A 158 15.29 -14.60 25.19
C PRO A 158 16.21 -14.32 26.38
#